data_AF-W9DEJ5-F1
#
_entry.id   AF-W9DEJ5-F1
#
_cell.length_a   1.000
_cell.length_b   1.000
_cell.length_c   1.000
_cell.angle_alpha   90.00
_cell.angle_beta   90.00
_cell.angle_gamma   90.00
#
_symmetry.space_group_name_H-M   'P 1'
#
loop_
_entity.id
_entity.type
_entity.pdbx_description
1 polymer ?
#
loop_
_entity_poly.entity_id
_entity_poly.type
_entity_poly.pdbx_seq_one_letter_code
_entity_poly.pdbx_strand_id
1 'polypeptide(L)'
;MRAVERAAIRVHILGIGLNEDASDHRMLDELHRRGYRLQSRELRSVLNELVGRGLVGVREASAGYPGRRTYETTPAGRMSWAEECRALSKLTHEVFGTRVPPLPPQVGIDDSQAWLSTRDLEDAEDG
;
A
#
# COMPACT_ATOMS: atom_id res chain seq x y z
N MET A 1 2.69 13.68 4.24
CA MET A 1 1.73 12.65 3.83
C MET A 1 0.44 12.77 4.63
N ARG A 2 -0.73 12.62 3.98
CA ARG A 2 -2.05 12.68 4.65
C ARG A 2 -2.35 11.38 5.40
N ALA A 3 -3.27 11.41 6.37
CA ALA A 3 -3.58 10.26 7.21
C ALA A 3 -4.07 9.03 6.42
N VAL A 4 -5.01 9.23 5.49
CA VAL A 4 -5.55 8.14 4.63
C VAL A 4 -4.47 7.53 3.75
N GLU A 5 -3.64 8.37 3.12
CA GLU A 5 -2.53 7.94 2.28
C GLU A 5 -1.50 7.11 3.08
N ARG A 6 -1.20 7.54 4.31
CA ARG A 6 -0.30 6.81 5.21
C ARG A 6 -0.85 5.44 5.61
N ALA A 7 -2.15 5.36 5.88
CA ALA A 7 -2.82 4.09 6.17
C ALA A 7 -2.77 3.16 4.95
N ALA A 8 -3.08 3.68 3.76
CA ALA A 8 -3.04 2.91 2.52
C ALA A 8 -1.63 2.38 2.20
N ILE A 9 -0.60 3.20 2.37
CA ILE A 9 0.80 2.78 2.21
C ILE A 9 1.17 1.67 3.21
N ARG A 10 0.75 1.79 4.48
CA ARG A 10 0.98 0.73 5.50
C ARG A 10 0.33 -0.59 5.08
N VAL A 11 -0.92 -0.57 4.61
CA VAL A 11 -1.61 -1.77 4.11
C VAL A 11 -0.87 -2.38 2.92
N HIS A 12 -0.39 -1.57 1.97
CA HIS A 12 0.38 -2.08 0.84
C HIS A 12 1.73 -2.66 1.25
N ILE A 13 2.48 -2.02 2.15
CA ILE A 13 3.76 -2.56 2.63
C ILE A 13 3.55 -3.95 3.27
N LEU A 14 2.55 -4.07 4.14
CA LEU A 14 2.21 -5.36 4.76
C LEU A 14 1.80 -6.39 3.71
N GLY A 15 1.01 -6.00 2.70
CA GLY A 15 0.59 -6.89 1.61
C GLY A 15 1.76 -7.37 0.73
N ILE A 16 2.69 -6.48 0.41
CA ILE A 16 3.88 -6.80 -0.39
C ILE A 16 4.75 -7.84 0.35
N GLY A 17 4.95 -7.67 1.66
CA GLY A 17 5.75 -8.57 2.48
C GLY A 17 5.11 -9.93 2.81
N LEU A 18 3.89 -10.23 2.32
CA LEU A 18 3.23 -11.52 2.55
C LEU A 18 3.84 -12.69 1.77
N ASN A 19 4.29 -12.41 0.54
CA ASN A 19 4.66 -13.43 -0.43
C ASN A 19 6.16 -13.72 -0.45
N GLU A 20 6.99 -12.69 -0.24
CA GLU A 20 8.45 -12.81 -0.28
C GLU A 20 9.13 -11.62 0.39
N ASP A 21 10.40 -11.83 0.77
CA ASP A 21 11.32 -10.79 1.22
C ASP A 21 11.42 -9.68 0.16
N ALA A 22 10.93 -8.49 0.49
CA ALA A 22 10.97 -7.34 -0.41
C ALA A 22 12.03 -6.33 0.03
N SER A 23 12.81 -5.79 -0.92
CA SER A 23 13.76 -4.71 -0.64
C SER A 23 13.06 -3.34 -0.59
N ASP A 24 13.71 -2.34 0.03
CA ASP A 24 13.26 -0.93 0.00
C ASP A 24 12.93 -0.47 -1.42
N HIS A 25 13.82 -0.79 -2.38
CA HIS A 25 13.67 -0.38 -3.77
C HIS A 25 12.42 -1.02 -4.41
N ARG A 26 12.23 -2.33 -4.21
CA ARG A 26 11.06 -3.03 -4.75
C ARG A 26 9.75 -2.49 -4.16
N MET A 27 9.73 -2.20 -2.86
CA MET A 27 8.55 -1.62 -2.21
C MET A 27 8.25 -0.22 -2.75
N LEU A 28 9.28 0.61 -2.92
CA LEU A 28 9.13 1.95 -3.46
C LEU A 28 8.57 1.92 -4.89
N ASP A 29 9.14 1.07 -5.75
CA ASP A 29 8.71 0.92 -7.13
C ASP A 29 7.25 0.44 -7.23
N GLU A 30 6.84 -0.51 -6.39
CA GLU A 30 5.46 -0.99 -6.35
C GLU A 30 4.48 0.08 -5.87
N LEU A 31 4.86 0.90 -4.88
CA LEU A 31 4.05 2.03 -4.43
C LEU A 31 3.95 3.11 -5.51
N HIS A 32 5.03 3.42 -6.22
CA HIS A 32 5.01 4.35 -7.35
C HIS A 32 4.10 3.86 -8.48
N ARG A 33 4.15 2.56 -8.83
CA ARG A 33 3.25 1.95 -9.82
C ARG A 33 1.76 2.08 -9.44
N ARG A 34 1.46 2.15 -8.14
CA ARG A 34 0.11 2.34 -7.60
C ARG A 34 -0.30 3.81 -7.45
N GLY A 35 0.53 4.74 -7.93
CA GLY A 35 0.25 6.19 -7.93
C GLY A 35 0.66 6.92 -6.65
N TYR A 36 1.28 6.26 -5.67
CA TYR A 36 1.78 6.95 -4.48
C TYR A 36 3.05 7.74 -4.80
N ARG A 37 3.10 9.03 -4.43
CA ARG A 37 4.29 9.88 -4.60
C ARG A 37 5.10 9.92 -3.30
N LEU A 38 5.87 8.86 -3.07
CA LEU A 38 6.65 8.65 -1.85
C LEU A 38 8.15 8.81 -2.12
N GLN A 39 8.87 9.48 -1.23
CA GLN A 39 10.34 9.45 -1.23
C GLN A 39 10.90 8.29 -0.40
N SER A 40 12.12 7.81 -0.71
CA SER A 40 12.75 6.72 0.05
C SER A 40 12.84 7.00 1.56
N ARG A 41 13.02 8.27 1.96
CA ARG A 41 13.03 8.66 3.38
C ARG A 41 11.68 8.43 4.05
N GLU A 42 10.59 8.73 3.36
CA GLU A 42 9.23 8.53 3.88
C GLU A 42 8.90 7.04 3.95
N LEU A 43 9.29 6.25 2.94
CA LEU A 43 9.18 4.79 2.98
C LEU A 43 9.85 4.22 4.23
N ARG A 44 11.13 4.60 4.45
CA ARG A 44 11.89 4.14 5.61
C ARG A 44 11.26 4.54 6.93
N SER A 45 10.63 5.71 7.01
CA SER A 45 9.90 6.14 8.21
C SER A 45 8.72 5.20 8.52
N VAL A 46 7.94 4.83 7.49
CA VAL A 46 6.81 3.90 7.67
C VAL A 46 7.31 2.48 7.98
N LEU A 47 8.36 2.00 7.31
CA LEU A 47 8.97 0.70 7.59
C LEU A 47 9.50 0.63 9.03
N ASN A 48 10.22 1.66 9.50
CA ASN A 48 10.73 1.70 10.86
C ASN A 48 9.59 1.66 11.90
N GLU A 49 8.46 2.29 11.64
CA GLU A 49 7.28 2.16 12.51
C GLU A 49 6.76 0.72 12.52
N LEU A 50 6.56 0.11 11.36
CA LEU A 50 6.03 -1.26 11.26
C LEU A 50 6.98 -2.29 11.88
N VAL A 51 8.30 -2.09 11.75
CA VAL A 51 9.34 -2.88 12.42
C VAL A 51 9.28 -2.67 13.93
N GLY A 52 9.21 -1.42 14.40
CA GLY A 52 9.09 -1.11 15.82
C GLY A 52 7.83 -1.70 16.47
N ARG A 53 6.77 -1.91 15.69
CA ARG A 53 5.53 -2.57 16.12
C ARG A 53 5.54 -4.09 15.96
N GLY A 54 6.63 -4.68 15.45
CA GLY A 54 6.73 -6.12 15.20
C GLY A 54 5.84 -6.64 14.08
N LEU A 55 5.30 -5.75 13.22
CA LEU A 55 4.45 -6.13 12.09
C LEU A 55 5.26 -6.49 10.84
N VAL A 56 6.47 -5.96 10.75
CA VAL A 56 7.43 -6.24 9.68
C VAL A 56 8.75 -6.68 10.30
N GLY A 57 9.29 -7.80 9.85
CA GLY A 57 10.65 -8.22 10.14
C GLY A 57 11.62 -7.59 9.16
N VAL A 58 12.86 -7.35 9.61
CA VAL A 58 13.94 -6.84 8.76
C VAL A 58 15.11 -7.82 8.80
N ARG A 59 15.67 -8.16 7.63
CA ARG A 59 16.91 -8.90 7.50
C ARG A 59 17.94 -8.03 6.79
N GLU A 60 19.14 -7.96 7.35
CA GLU A 60 20.28 -7.29 6.71
C GLU A 60 21.07 -8.33 5.91
N ALA A 61 21.47 -7.98 4.67
CA ALA A 61 22.32 -8.87 3.89
C ALA A 61 23.68 -9.09 4.58
N SER A 62 24.07 -10.35 4.74
CA SER A 62 25.39 -10.73 5.26
C SER A 62 26.53 -10.21 4.37
N ALA A 63 27.70 -10.03 5.00
CA ALA A 63 28.93 -9.42 4.49
C ALA A 63 29.18 -9.60 2.98
N GLY A 64 29.01 -8.51 2.23
CA GLY A 64 29.30 -8.43 0.79
C GLY A 64 28.65 -7.22 0.12
N TYR A 65 27.45 -6.83 0.57
CA TYR A 65 26.73 -5.64 0.13
C TYR A 65 26.14 -4.88 1.34
N PRO A 66 26.98 -4.11 2.07
CA PRO A 66 26.50 -3.32 3.20
C PRO A 66 25.38 -2.38 2.75
N GLY A 67 24.23 -2.44 3.42
CA GLY A 67 23.09 -1.54 3.22
C GLY A 67 21.87 -2.11 2.51
N ARG A 68 21.89 -3.38 2.05
CA ARG A 68 20.69 -4.00 1.47
C ARG A 68 19.86 -4.68 2.58
N ARG A 69 18.67 -4.12 2.82
CA ARG A 69 17.66 -4.67 3.74
C ARG A 69 16.54 -5.34 2.96
N THR A 70 16.07 -6.48 3.45
CA THR A 70 14.81 -7.09 3.03
C THR A 70 13.83 -7.10 4.18
N TYR A 71 12.55 -7.04 3.84
CA TYR A 71 11.46 -6.96 4.80
C TYR A 71 10.43 -8.02 4.48
N GLU A 72 9.91 -8.62 5.54
CA GLU A 72 8.91 -9.68 5.49
C GLU A 72 7.79 -9.36 6.49
N THR A 73 6.55 -9.58 6.10
CA THR A 73 5.40 -9.39 6.99
C THR A 73 5.34 -10.53 8.00
N THR A 74 5.45 -10.18 9.29
CA THR A 74 5.43 -11.16 10.40
C THR A 74 4.04 -11.77 10.57
N PRO A 75 3.88 -12.86 11.35
CA PRO A 75 2.54 -13.36 11.70
C PRO A 75 1.61 -12.31 12.31
N ALA A 76 2.14 -11.42 13.16
CA ALA A 76 1.37 -10.29 13.70
C ALA A 76 1.01 -9.27 12.62
N GLY A 77 1.94 -9.01 11.68
CA GLY A 77 1.67 -8.20 10.50
C GLY A 77 0.60 -8.77 9.59
N ARG A 78 0.54 -10.10 9.42
CA ARG A 78 -0.50 -10.79 8.64
C ARG A 78 -1.88 -10.57 9.25
N MET A 79 -2.00 -10.70 10.57
CA MET A 79 -3.25 -10.43 11.29
C MET A 79 -3.66 -8.96 11.14
N SER A 80 -2.72 -8.03 11.40
CA SER A 80 -2.97 -6.60 11.25
C SER A 80 -3.38 -6.24 9.82
N TRP A 81 -2.76 -6.84 8.80
CA TRP A 81 -3.13 -6.63 7.41
C TRP A 81 -4.56 -7.07 7.12
N ALA A 82 -4.95 -8.26 7.59
CA ALA A 82 -6.30 -8.77 7.41
C ALA A 82 -7.36 -7.88 8.10
N GLU A 83 -7.09 -7.40 9.30
CA GLU A 83 -7.95 -6.47 10.04
C GLU A 83 -8.10 -5.12 9.32
N GLU A 84 -7.00 -4.54 8.85
CA GLU A 84 -6.98 -3.27 8.12
C GLU A 84 -7.72 -3.42 6.77
N CYS A 85 -7.54 -4.55 6.06
CA CYS A 85 -8.31 -4.84 4.84
C CYS A 85 -9.81 -4.97 5.11
N ARG A 86 -10.21 -5.62 6.21
CA ARG A 86 -11.62 -5.70 6.61
C ARG A 86 -12.19 -4.32 6.95
N ALA A 87 -11.44 -3.51 7.69
CA ALA A 87 -11.84 -2.15 8.05
C ALA A 87 -11.96 -1.25 6.80
N LEU A 88 -11.01 -1.37 5.87
CA LEU A 88 -11.04 -0.65 4.59
C LEU A 88 -12.25 -1.08 3.75
N SER A 89 -12.52 -2.38 3.62
CA SER A 89 -13.69 -2.88 2.88
C SER A 89 -15.00 -2.33 3.47
N LYS A 90 -15.14 -2.37 4.80
CA LYS A 90 -16.30 -1.80 5.49
C LYS A 90 -16.43 -0.30 5.21
N LEU A 91 -15.36 0.46 5.37
CA LEU A 91 -15.37 1.92 5.17
C LEU A 91 -15.72 2.28 3.73
N THR A 92 -15.11 1.62 2.74
CA THR A 92 -15.41 1.84 1.32
C THR A 92 -16.88 1.58 1.03
N HIS A 93 -17.45 0.50 1.59
CA HIS A 93 -18.86 0.18 1.43
C HIS A 93 -19.78 1.23 2.10
N GLU A 94 -19.44 1.70 3.31
CA GLU A 94 -20.24 2.71 4.02
C GLU A 94 -20.21 4.08 3.32
N VAL A 95 -19.07 4.46 2.74
CA VAL A 95 -18.89 5.79 2.11
C VAL A 95 -19.36 5.80 0.66
N PHE A 96 -19.14 4.73 -0.09
CA PHE A 96 -19.34 4.68 -1.54
C PHE A 96 -20.41 3.66 -1.98
N GLY A 97 -20.89 2.79 -1.09
CA GLY A 97 -21.83 1.72 -1.47
C GLY A 97 -21.15 0.65 -2.33
N THR A 98 -21.69 0.40 -3.53
CA THR A 98 -21.14 -0.55 -4.50
C THR A 98 -20.33 0.10 -5.62
N ARG A 99 -20.29 1.43 -5.70
CA ARG A 99 -19.60 2.17 -6.77
C ARG A 99 -18.77 3.30 -6.19
N VAL A 100 -17.50 3.36 -6.56
CA VAL A 100 -16.65 4.51 -6.22
C VAL A 100 -17.20 5.74 -6.95
N PRO A 101 -17.50 6.85 -6.25
CA PRO A 101 -18.01 8.06 -6.89
C PRO A 101 -16.95 8.63 -7.83
N PRO A 102 -17.36 9.18 -8.99
CA PRO A 102 -16.42 9.84 -9.89
C PRO A 102 -15.76 11.03 -9.19
N LEU A 103 -14.53 11.34 -9.59
CA LEU A 103 -13.87 12.55 -9.12
C LEU A 103 -14.75 13.77 -9.45
N PRO A 104 -14.84 14.76 -8.54
CA PRO A 104 -15.54 16.00 -8.85
C PRO A 104 -14.94 16.61 -10.13
N PRO A 105 -15.76 17.15 -11.06
CA PRO A 105 -15.27 17.65 -12.35
C PRO A 105 -14.25 18.79 -12.24
N GLN A 106 -14.13 19.41 -11.05
CA GLN A 106 -13.18 20.48 -10.75
C GLN A 106 -11.81 19.96 -10.28
N VAL A 107 -11.71 18.67 -9.95
CA VAL A 107 -10.46 18.01 -9.56
C VAL A 107 -9.91 17.36 -10.83
N GLY A 108 -8.97 18.06 -11.50
CA GLY A 108 -8.27 17.50 -12.66
C GLY A 108 -7.65 16.13 -12.33
N ILE A 109 -7.73 15.20 -13.28
CA ILE A 109 -7.07 13.90 -13.16
C ILE A 109 -5.57 14.14 -13.19
N ASP A 110 -4.92 14.06 -12.04
CA ASP A 110 -3.45 13.98 -11.94
C ASP A 110 -3.02 12.52 -12.20
N ASP A 111 -1.80 12.32 -12.69
CA ASP A 111 -1.25 11.00 -13.06
C ASP A 111 -1.33 9.96 -11.92
N SER A 112 -1.35 10.43 -10.66
CA SER A 112 -1.56 9.60 -9.47
C SER A 112 -2.95 8.95 -9.37
N GLN A 113 -3.91 9.40 -10.18
CA GLN A 113 -5.31 8.96 -10.20
C GLN A 113 -5.67 8.23 -11.51
N ALA A 114 -4.70 7.98 -12.41
CA ALA A 114 -4.96 7.31 -13.69
C ALA A 114 -5.59 5.91 -13.55
N TRP A 115 -5.37 5.23 -12.42
CA TRP A 115 -5.98 3.93 -12.11
C TRP A 115 -7.50 3.99 -11.86
N LEU A 116 -8.06 5.17 -11.56
CA LEU A 116 -9.52 5.36 -11.45
C LEU A 116 -10.21 5.48 -12.81
N SER A 117 -9.47 5.70 -13.89
CA SER A 117 -10.03 6.11 -15.17
C SER A 117 -10.38 4.94 -16.11
N THR A 118 -10.07 3.69 -15.77
CA THR A 118 -10.22 2.60 -16.75
C THR A 118 -10.30 1.24 -16.05
N ARG A 119 -11.51 0.77 -15.71
CA ARG A 119 -11.98 -0.64 -15.87
C ARG A 119 -13.19 -1.07 -15.05
N ASP A 120 -13.63 -0.35 -14.02
CA ASP A 120 -14.75 -0.84 -13.17
C ASP A 120 -16.16 -0.41 -13.64
N LEU A 121 -16.28 0.17 -14.84
CA LEU A 121 -17.57 0.57 -15.41
C LEU A 121 -18.13 -0.41 -16.46
N GLU A 122 -17.34 -1.37 -16.96
CA GLU A 122 -17.75 -2.18 -18.13
C GLU A 122 -18.28 -3.59 -17.78
N ASP A 123 -18.15 -4.08 -16.54
CA ASP A 123 -18.61 -5.45 -16.19
C ASP A 123 -19.99 -5.49 -15.50
N ALA A 124 -20.78 -4.41 -15.55
CA ALA A 124 -22.15 -4.37 -15.04
C ALA A 124 -23.22 -4.35 -16.16
N GLU A 125 -22.81 -4.49 -17.42
CA GLU A 125 -23.70 -4.64 -18.58
C GLU A 125 -23.36 -5.91 -19.36
N ASP A 126 -23.46 -7.07 -18.69
CA ASP A 126 -23.94 -8.26 -19.39
C ASP A 126 -24.66 -9.16 -18.39
N GLY A 127 -25.97 -9.29 -18.60
CA GLY A 127 -26.87 -10.17 -17.84
C GLY A 127 -27.00 -11.55 -18.48
#